data_AF-A0A2S9FNV9-F1
#
_entry.id   AF-A0A2S9FNV9-F1
#
_cell.length_a   1.000
_cell.length_b   1.000
_cell.length_c   1.000
_cell.angle_alpha   90.00
_cell.angle_beta   90.00
_cell.angle_gamma   90.00
#
_symmetry.space_group_name_H-M   'P 1'
#
loop_
_entity.id
_entity.type
_entity.pdbx_description
1 polymer ?
#
loop_
_entity_poly.entity_id
_entity_poly.type
_entity_poly.pdbx_seq_one_letter_code
_entity_poly.pdbx_strand_id
1 'polypeptide(L)'
;AIRARRGVLLAAGGFEHNDEMRTRYGVPGDSRDTMGPWGNRGLAHLAGIAAGADTDLMDQAWWSPGLTHPDGTSAFALWFTGGIFVDDNGRRFVNESAAYDRLGRAVLAAMDEDKVTLP
;
A
#
# COMPACT_ATOMS: atom_id res chain seq x y z
N ALA A 1 -24.09 -23.52 9.96
CA ALA A 1 -23.21 -23.75 8.80
C ALA A 1 -23.94 -23.34 7.52
N ILE A 2 -23.25 -22.69 6.57
CA ILE A 2 -23.82 -22.31 5.27
C ILE A 2 -23.31 -23.31 4.23
N ARG A 3 -24.21 -24.03 3.54
CA ARG A 3 -23.84 -25.00 2.50
C ARG A 3 -23.77 -24.32 1.13
N ALA A 4 -22.59 -24.26 0.53
CA ALA A 4 -22.40 -23.81 -0.84
C ALA A 4 -22.28 -25.02 -1.78
N ARG A 5 -23.25 -25.20 -2.70
CA ARG A 5 -23.31 -26.39 -3.58
C ARG A 5 -22.34 -26.35 -4.77
N ARG A 6 -21.86 -25.17 -5.15
CA ARG A 6 -21.04 -24.96 -6.35
C ARG A 6 -19.64 -24.44 -6.05
N GLY A 7 -19.46 -23.73 -4.94
CA GLY A 7 -18.20 -23.12 -4.57
C GLY A 7 -18.42 -21.85 -3.76
N VAL A 8 -17.31 -21.24 -3.35
CA VAL A 8 -17.25 -19.99 -2.59
C VAL A 8 -16.36 -19.03 -3.37
N LEU A 9 -16.85 -17.81 -3.61
CA LEU A 9 -16.05 -16.72 -4.21
C LEU A 9 -15.49 -15.84 -3.09
N LEU A 10 -14.17 -15.73 -3.03
CA LEU A 10 -13.47 -14.82 -2.14
C LEU A 10 -13.06 -13.57 -2.93
N ALA A 11 -13.74 -12.45 -2.68
CA ALA A 11 -13.47 -11.15 -3.28
C ALA A 11 -13.57 -10.04 -2.22
N ALA A 12 -12.90 -10.26 -1.08
CA ALA A 12 -13.06 -9.48 0.14
C ALA A 12 -11.93 -8.46 0.37
N GLY A 13 -11.33 -7.95 -0.72
CA GLY A 13 -10.23 -6.99 -0.64
C GLY A 13 -8.90 -7.60 -0.16
N GLY A 14 -7.98 -6.72 0.23
CA GLY A 14 -6.63 -7.07 0.66
C GLY A 14 -6.47 -7.21 2.17
N PHE A 15 -5.24 -6.96 2.63
CA PHE A 15 -4.83 -6.96 4.03
C PHE A 15 -4.14 -5.64 4.42
N GLU A 16 -4.41 -4.57 3.69
CA GLU A 16 -3.80 -3.26 3.89
C GLU A 16 -4.04 -2.66 5.28
N HIS A 17 -5.11 -3.07 5.99
CA HIS A 17 -5.39 -2.72 7.39
C HIS A 17 -4.91 -3.79 8.40
N ASN A 18 -3.94 -4.62 8.03
CA ASN A 18 -3.38 -5.67 8.88
C ASN A 18 -1.85 -5.56 8.97
N ASP A 19 -1.37 -4.83 9.97
CA ASP A 19 0.06 -4.61 10.20
C ASP A 19 0.84 -5.92 10.36
N GLU A 20 0.27 -6.93 11.03
CA GLU A 20 0.95 -8.22 11.22
C GLU A 20 1.23 -8.91 9.88
N MET A 21 0.25 -8.93 8.98
CA MET A 21 0.44 -9.50 7.64
C MET A 21 1.39 -8.64 6.79
N ARG A 22 1.27 -7.30 6.87
CA ARG A 22 2.17 -6.38 6.16
C ARG A 22 3.63 -6.59 6.58
N THR A 23 3.90 -6.65 7.88
CA THR A 23 5.23 -6.96 8.41
C THR A 23 5.69 -8.36 7.98
N ARG A 24 4.82 -9.37 8.12
CA ARG A 24 5.17 -10.75 7.75
C ARG A 24 5.62 -10.89 6.29
N TYR A 25 4.99 -10.15 5.38
CA TYR A 25 5.28 -10.22 3.96
C TYR A 25 6.16 -9.07 3.45
N GLY A 26 6.69 -8.21 4.32
CA GLY A 26 7.59 -7.13 3.93
C GLY A 26 6.94 -6.03 3.09
N VAL A 27 5.65 -5.75 3.30
CA VAL A 27 4.92 -4.71 2.58
C VAL A 27 5.34 -3.31 3.08
N PRO A 28 5.91 -2.42 2.24
CA PRO A 28 6.33 -1.08 2.65
C PRO A 28 5.17 -0.17 3.09
N GLY A 29 5.49 0.83 3.93
CA GLY A 29 4.55 1.81 4.48
C GLY A 29 3.76 1.28 5.69
N ASP A 30 2.83 2.09 6.19
CA ASP A 30 2.01 1.78 7.38
C ASP A 30 0.53 1.58 7.00
N SER A 31 -0.20 0.73 7.73
CA SER A 31 -1.64 0.54 7.50
C SER A 31 -2.46 1.80 7.72
N ARG A 32 -2.01 2.70 8.62
CA ARG A 32 -2.67 4.00 8.87
C ARG A 32 -2.82 4.85 7.60
N ASP A 33 -1.91 4.66 6.64
CA ASP A 33 -1.79 5.47 5.43
C ASP A 33 -2.58 4.88 4.26
N THR A 34 -3.21 3.72 4.44
CA THR A 34 -3.95 3.07 3.35
C THR A 34 -5.29 3.72 3.06
N MET A 35 -5.65 3.76 1.77
CA MET A 35 -6.94 4.25 1.29
C MET A 35 -8.03 3.17 1.30
N GLY A 36 -7.64 1.93 1.64
CA GLY A 36 -8.55 0.81 1.72
C GLY A 36 -9.56 0.95 2.89
N PRO A 37 -10.72 0.30 2.79
CA PRO A 37 -11.68 0.28 3.90
C PRO A 37 -11.12 -0.48 5.10
N TRP A 38 -11.44 -0.02 6.31
CA TRP A 38 -11.01 -0.59 7.60
C TRP A 38 -11.26 -2.11 7.77
N GLY A 39 -12.18 -2.67 6.98
CA GLY A 39 -12.52 -4.09 6.96
C GLY A 39 -11.51 -4.98 6.22
N ASN A 40 -10.60 -4.42 5.43
CA ASN A 40 -9.62 -5.17 4.64
C ASN A 40 -8.45 -5.65 5.50
N ARG A 41 -8.72 -6.70 6.27
CA ARG A 41 -7.80 -7.30 7.25
C ARG A 41 -7.17 -8.61 6.79
N GLY A 42 -7.31 -8.98 5.52
CA GLY A 42 -6.72 -10.20 4.97
C GLY A 42 -7.45 -11.50 5.33
N LEU A 43 -8.66 -11.45 5.89
CA LEU A 43 -9.36 -12.66 6.38
C LEU A 43 -9.61 -13.69 5.27
N ALA A 44 -9.91 -13.24 4.05
CA ALA A 44 -10.06 -14.13 2.90
C ALA A 44 -8.74 -14.79 2.48
N HIS A 45 -7.61 -14.06 2.57
CA HIS A 45 -6.28 -14.60 2.30
C HIS A 45 -5.93 -15.67 3.34
N LEU A 46 -6.11 -15.38 4.63
CA LEU A 46 -5.86 -16.32 5.72
C LEU A 46 -6.73 -17.59 5.60
N ALA A 47 -8.01 -17.43 5.23
CA ALA A 47 -8.89 -18.58 4.99
C ALA A 47 -8.42 -19.43 3.80
N GLY A 48 -7.94 -18.80 2.71
CA GLY A 48 -7.36 -19.49 1.57
C GLY A 48 -6.09 -20.26 1.93
N ILE A 49 -5.15 -19.61 2.61
CA ILE A 49 -3.90 -20.22 3.10
C ILE A 49 -4.22 -21.41 4.01
N ALA A 50 -5.16 -21.25 4.95
CA ALA A 50 -5.57 -22.34 5.84
C ALA A 50 -6.21 -23.53 5.11
N ALA A 51 -6.77 -23.30 3.93
CA ALA A 51 -7.30 -24.34 3.05
C ALA A 51 -6.23 -24.94 2.10
N GLY A 52 -4.98 -24.49 2.18
CA GLY A 52 -3.86 -24.99 1.36
C GLY A 52 -3.66 -24.25 0.04
N ALA A 53 -4.17 -23.02 -0.11
CA ALA A 53 -3.90 -22.20 -1.28
C ALA A 53 -2.47 -21.61 -1.25
N ASP A 54 -1.81 -21.60 -2.40
CA ASP A 54 -0.58 -20.84 -2.61
C ASP A 54 -0.86 -19.32 -2.63
N THR A 55 0.17 -18.53 -2.35
CA THR A 55 0.15 -17.07 -2.45
C THR A 55 1.27 -16.56 -3.34
N ASP A 56 1.07 -15.38 -3.92
CA ASP A 56 2.08 -14.68 -4.72
C ASP A 56 1.93 -13.16 -4.52
N LEU A 57 3.00 -12.40 -4.78
CA LEU A 57 3.04 -10.93 -4.71
C LEU A 57 2.56 -10.34 -3.37
N MET A 58 2.73 -11.08 -2.27
CA MET A 58 2.27 -10.67 -0.93
C MET A 58 3.05 -9.48 -0.35
N ASP A 59 4.17 -9.11 -0.97
CA ASP A 59 4.97 -7.93 -0.65
C ASP A 59 4.55 -6.69 -1.47
N GLN A 60 3.64 -6.86 -2.45
CA GLN A 60 3.20 -5.81 -3.35
C GLN A 60 1.91 -5.13 -2.87
N ALA A 61 1.76 -3.86 -3.24
CA ALA A 61 0.50 -3.15 -3.21
C ALA A 61 0.38 -2.21 -4.41
N TRP A 62 -0.75 -1.52 -4.49
CA TRP A 62 -0.95 -0.41 -5.42
C TRP A 62 -0.52 0.88 -4.75
N TRP A 63 0.66 1.37 -5.11
CA TRP A 63 1.27 2.49 -4.40
C TRP A 63 0.76 3.84 -4.89
N SER A 64 0.77 4.82 -4.00
CA SER A 64 0.57 6.21 -4.36
C SER A 64 1.43 7.09 -3.47
N PRO A 65 1.93 8.24 -3.94
CA PRO A 65 2.25 9.31 -3.02
C PRO A 65 1.01 9.65 -2.18
N GLY A 66 1.22 9.73 -0.87
CA GLY A 66 0.24 10.24 0.08
C GLY A 66 0.60 11.67 0.47
N LEU A 67 -0.38 12.55 0.57
CA LEU A 67 -0.21 13.79 1.33
C LEU A 67 -0.71 13.53 2.75
N THR A 68 0.18 13.64 3.73
CA THR A 68 -0.18 13.48 5.14
C THR A 68 -0.81 14.77 5.65
N HIS A 69 -2.03 14.64 6.18
CA HIS A 69 -2.76 15.70 6.84
C HIS A 69 -2.21 15.98 8.24
N PRO A 70 -2.48 17.16 8.82
CA PRO A 70 -2.05 17.49 10.18
C PRO A 70 -2.57 16.54 11.28
N ASP A 71 -3.64 15.78 11.00
CA ASP A 71 -4.18 14.77 11.92
C ASP A 71 -3.52 13.39 11.78
N GLY A 72 -2.52 13.26 10.90
CA GLY A 72 -1.78 12.03 10.65
C GLY A 72 -2.42 11.10 9.62
N THR A 73 -3.58 11.45 9.06
CA THR A 73 -4.17 10.67 7.97
C THR A 73 -3.50 10.99 6.64
N SER A 74 -3.41 10.01 5.75
CA SER A 74 -2.91 10.23 4.39
C SER A 74 -4.06 10.36 3.40
N ALA A 75 -3.85 11.13 2.34
CA ALA A 75 -4.79 11.22 1.23
C ALA A 75 -4.15 10.80 -0.09
N PHE A 76 -4.95 10.15 -0.93
CA PHE A 76 -4.58 9.78 -2.29
C PHE A 76 -4.44 11.04 -3.17
N ALA A 77 -3.21 11.40 -3.53
CA ALA A 77 -2.92 12.58 -4.34
C ALA A 77 -2.39 12.18 -5.72
N LEU A 78 -3.05 12.68 -6.77
CA LEU A 78 -2.77 12.35 -8.16
C LEU A 78 -2.63 13.61 -9.00
N TRP A 79 -1.97 13.44 -10.17
CA TRP A 79 -1.97 14.41 -11.25
C TRP A 79 -1.58 15.83 -10.81
N PHE A 80 -0.38 15.93 -10.21
CA PHE A 80 0.20 17.22 -9.87
C PHE A 80 0.38 18.06 -11.14
N THR A 81 -0.33 19.19 -11.22
CA THR A 81 -0.25 20.16 -12.33
C THR A 81 0.82 21.22 -12.11
N GLY A 82 1.49 21.17 -10.96
CA GLY A 82 2.59 22.05 -10.57
C GLY A 82 3.19 21.62 -9.24
N GLY A 83 4.31 22.26 -8.87
CA GLY A 83 5.10 21.87 -7.71
C GLY A 83 6.13 20.78 -8.03
N ILE A 84 7.00 20.51 -7.07
CA ILE A 84 8.04 19.48 -7.17
C ILE A 84 8.16 18.73 -5.84
N PHE A 85 8.54 17.46 -5.92
CA PHE A 85 8.94 16.70 -4.73
C PHE A 85 10.45 16.80 -4.58
N VAL A 86 10.88 17.13 -3.37
CA VAL A 86 12.31 17.25 -3.02
C VAL A 86 12.65 16.26 -1.93
N ASP A 87 13.88 15.79 -1.98
CA ASP A 87 14.50 14.95 -0.95
C ASP A 87 14.93 15.79 0.27
N ASP A 88 15.49 15.14 1.29
CA ASP A 88 15.91 15.78 2.53
C ASP A 88 17.05 16.82 2.32
N ASN A 89 17.69 16.82 1.15
CA ASN A 89 18.71 17.79 0.73
C ASN A 89 18.16 18.88 -0.19
N GLY A 90 16.84 18.93 -0.42
CA GLY A 90 16.19 19.90 -1.30
C GLY A 90 16.40 19.62 -2.80
N ARG A 91 16.74 18.38 -3.18
CA ARG A 91 16.93 17.99 -4.60
C ARG A 91 15.72 17.24 -5.12
N ARG A 92 15.34 17.53 -6.37
CA ARG A 92 14.31 16.74 -7.07
C ARG A 92 14.80 15.32 -7.29
N PHE A 93 13.92 14.34 -7.03
CA PHE A 93 14.27 12.92 -7.11
C PHE A 93 13.28 12.06 -7.91
N VAL A 94 12.13 12.61 -8.31
CA VAL A 94 11.07 11.90 -9.05
C VAL A 94 10.49 12.72 -10.20
N ASN A 95 9.79 12.04 -11.11
CA ASN A 95 8.87 12.67 -12.05
C ASN A 95 7.47 12.71 -11.42
N GLU A 96 7.06 13.89 -10.95
CA GLU A 96 5.82 14.13 -10.22
C GLU A 96 4.55 13.88 -11.06
N SER A 97 4.68 13.84 -12.39
CA SER A 97 3.58 13.52 -13.33
C SER A 97 3.54 12.05 -13.76
N ALA A 98 4.37 11.18 -13.19
CA ALA A 98 4.32 9.74 -13.47
C ALA A 98 3.02 9.10 -12.96
N ALA A 99 2.67 7.93 -13.50
CA ALA A 99 1.58 7.12 -12.97
C ALA A 99 1.81 6.82 -11.47
N TYR A 100 0.76 6.88 -10.66
CA TYR A 100 0.84 6.86 -9.19
C TYR A 100 1.64 5.70 -8.62
N ASP A 101 1.48 4.50 -9.16
CA ASP A 101 2.23 3.34 -8.69
C ASP A 101 3.73 3.47 -8.99
N ARG A 102 4.09 3.97 -10.19
CA ARG A 102 5.50 4.23 -10.53
C ARG A 102 6.10 5.33 -9.68
N LEU A 103 5.33 6.38 -9.42
CA LEU A 103 5.74 7.48 -8.55
C LEU A 103 5.94 6.98 -7.10
N GLY A 104 4.99 6.21 -6.56
CA GLY A 104 5.10 5.59 -5.24
C GLY A 104 6.31 4.67 -5.13
N ARG A 105 6.57 3.83 -6.12
CA ARG A 105 7.78 2.98 -6.16
C ARG A 105 9.07 3.78 -6.19
N ALA A 106 9.10 4.91 -6.88
CA ALA A 106 10.28 5.78 -6.89
C ALA A 106 10.49 6.48 -5.54
N VAL A 107 9.41 6.82 -4.82
CA VAL A 107 9.49 7.30 -3.43
C VAL A 107 10.02 6.21 -2.50
N LEU A 108 9.49 4.99 -2.58
CA LEU A 108 9.98 3.86 -1.79
C LEU A 108 11.48 3.60 -2.04
N ALA A 109 11.91 3.60 -3.31
CA ALA A 109 13.33 3.46 -3.62
C ALA A 109 14.20 4.59 -3.04
N ALA A 110 13.71 5.83 -3.03
CA ALA A 110 14.41 6.95 -2.42
C ALA A 110 14.47 6.86 -0.89
N MET A 111 13.44 6.27 -0.25
CA MET A 111 13.44 5.98 1.18
C MET A 111 14.44 4.87 1.53
N ASP A 112 14.50 3.80 0.74
CA ASP A 112 15.49 2.71 0.91
C ASP A 112 16.93 3.20 0.73
N GLU A 113 17.13 4.29 -0.02
CA GLU A 113 18.42 4.97 -0.19
C GLU A 113 18.68 6.08 0.86
N ASP A 114 17.83 6.20 1.89
CA ASP A 114 17.90 7.23 2.94
C ASP A 114 17.91 8.68 2.41
N LYS A 115 17.33 8.92 1.22
CA LYS A 115 17.24 10.27 0.63
C LYS A 115 16.02 11.03 1.11
N VAL A 116 14.94 10.31 1.42
CA VAL A 116 13.65 10.88 1.82
C VAL A 116 13.25 10.26 3.14
N THR A 117 13.01 11.09 4.14
CA THR A 117 12.38 10.66 5.40
C THR A 117 10.90 11.08 5.41
N LEU A 118 10.04 10.17 5.86
CA LEU A 118 8.65 10.51 6.14
C LEU A 118 8.54 11.18 7.52
N PRO A 119 7.60 12.13 7.71
CA PRO A 119 7.34 12.75 9.01
C PRO A 119 6.87 11.76 10.09
#